data_AF-J1PZ41-F1
#
_entry.id   AF-J1PZ41-F1
#
_cell.length_a   1.000
_cell.length_b   1.000
_cell.length_c   1.000
_cell.angle_alpha   90.00
_cell.angle_beta   90.00
_cell.angle_gamma   90.00
#
_symmetry.space_group_name_H-M   'P 1'
#
loop_
_entity.id
_entity.type
_entity.pdbx_description
1 polymer ?
#
loop_
_entity_poly.entity_id
_entity_poly.type
_entity_poly.pdbx_seq_one_letter_code
_entity_poly.pdbx_strand_id
1 'polypeptide(L)' 'MSIIYVLIPIAIFFVAMGIWIFFWAVRSKQFEDLEKEGLSILFDEDDKPKPPADKDEP' A
#
# COMPACT_ATOMS: atom_id res chain seq x y z
N MET A 1 -4.69 24.30 35.71
CA MET A 1 -4.38 24.69 34.32
C MET A 1 -2.96 24.26 33.95
N SER A 2 -2.67 22.96 34.07
CA SER A 2 -1.30 22.41 33.97
C SER A 2 -1.18 21.36 32.87
N ILE A 3 -2.30 20.78 32.45
CA ILE A 3 -2.37 19.74 31.42
C ILE A 3 -1.87 20.23 30.06
N ILE A 4 -1.96 21.54 29.81
CA ILE A 4 -1.50 22.16 28.56
C ILE A 4 0.01 21.98 28.35
N TYR A 5 0.80 21.93 29.44
CA TYR A 5 2.24 21.68 29.37
C TYR A 5 2.58 20.25 28.94
N VAL A 6 1.63 19.31 29.06
CA VAL A 6 1.77 17.92 28.59
C VAL A 6 1.18 17.77 27.20
N LEU A 7 0.06 18.43 26.90
CA LEU A 7 -0.63 18.30 25.61
C LEU A 7 0.15 18.95 24.46
N ILE A 8 0.76 20.12 24.67
CA ILE A 8 1.54 20.80 23.63
C ILE A 8 2.70 19.92 23.12
N PRO A 9 3.60 19.36 23.96
CA PRO A 9 4.69 18.54 23.46
C PRO A 9 4.21 17.23 22.82
N ILE A 10 3.15 16.62 23.35
CA ILE A 10 2.54 15.43 22.74
C ILE A 10 2.01 15.75 21.34
N ALA A 11 1.30 16.86 21.16
CA ALA A 11 0.80 17.29 19.86
C ALA A 11 1.94 17.55 18.87
N ILE A 12 3.01 18.24 19.31
CA ILE A 12 4.20 18.47 18.48
C ILE A 12 4.84 17.15 18.06
N PHE A 13 4.93 16.17 18.97
CA PHE A 13 5.46 14.85 18.66
C PHE A 13 4.63 14.13 17.58
N PHE A 14 3.30 14.13 17.69
CA PHE A 14 2.43 13.53 16.69
C PHE A 14 2.54 14.22 15.33
N VAL A 15 2.61 15.55 15.30
CA VAL A 15 2.80 16.32 14.06
C VAL A 15 4.15 15.98 13.42
N ALA A 16 5.23 15.97 14.20
CA ALA A 16 6.56 15.61 13.71
C ALA A 16 6.61 14.17 13.17
N MET A 17 5.99 13.23 13.88
CA MET A 17 5.87 11.84 13.45
C MET A 17 5.08 11.71 12.15
N GLY A 18 3.96 12.42 12.02
CA GLY A 18 3.15 12.44 10.80
C GLY A 18 3.92 12.98 9.60
N ILE A 19 4.66 14.09 9.79
CA ILE A 19 5.53 14.65 8.75
C ILE A 19 6.61 13.63 8.36
N TRP A 20 7.27 13.00 9.33
CA TRP A 20 8.31 12.01 9.07
C TRP A 20 7.78 10.81 8.26
N ILE A 21 6.64 10.25 8.66
CA ILE A 21 5.98 9.14 7.95
C ILE A 21 5.59 9.57 6.53
N PHE A 22 5.04 10.78 6.35
CA PHE A 22 4.67 11.30 5.05
C PHE A 22 5.87 11.38 4.09
N PHE A 23 6.98 11.97 4.53
CA PHE A 23 8.19 12.05 3.72
C PHE A 23 8.81 10.67 3.44
N TRP A 24 8.74 9.75 4.40
CA TRP A 24 9.17 8.37 4.20
C TRP A 24 8.33 7.68 3.13
N ALA A 25 7.00 7.79 3.18
CA ALA A 25 6.08 7.19 2.20
C ALA A 25 6.30 7.75 0.79
N VAL A 26 6.47 9.07 0.66
CA VAL A 26 6.81 9.74 -0.61
C VAL A 26 8.11 9.20 -1.21
N ARG A 27 9.15 9.01 -0.37
CA ARG A 27 10.42 8.45 -0.83
C ARG A 27 10.35 6.95 -1.13
N SER A 28 9.46 6.22 -0.47
CA SER A 28 9.31 4.76 -0.61
C SER A 28 8.56 4.33 -1.87
N LYS A 29 8.25 5.24 -2.81
CA LYS A 29 7.59 4.92 -4.08
C LYS A 29 6.28 4.12 -3.92
N GLN A 30 5.58 4.24 -2.78
CA GLN A 30 4.36 3.48 -2.51
C GLN A 30 3.23 3.72 -3.52
N PHE A 31 3.34 4.77 -4.33
CA PHE A 31 2.41 5.04 -5.42
C PHE A 31 2.62 4.10 -6.64
N GLU A 32 3.83 3.58 -6.86
CA GLU A 32 4.13 2.66 -7.97
C GLU A 32 3.49 1.27 -7.74
N ASP A 33 3.39 0.84 -6.47
CA ASP A 33 2.69 -0.42 -6.12
C ASP A 33 1.17 -0.33 -6.35
N LEU A 34 0.55 0.84 -6.15
CA LEU A 34 -0.89 1.03 -6.38
C LEU A 34 -1.27 0.94 -7.87
N GLU A 35 -0.39 1.43 -8.75
CA GLU A 35 -0.61 1.37 -10.21
C GLU A 35 -0.54 -0.07 -10.72
N LYS A 36 0.41 -0.86 -10.22
CA LYS A 36 0.56 -2.27 -10.57
C LYS A 36 -0.65 -3.11 -10.15
N GLU A 37 -1.15 -2.91 -8.93
CA GLU A 37 -2.29 -3.67 -8.41
C GLU A 37 -3.58 -3.36 -9.21
N GLY A 38 -3.79 -2.08 -9.57
CA GLY A 38 -4.94 -1.64 -10.35
C GLY A 38 -4.98 -2.16 -11.79
N LEU A 39 -3.83 -2.53 -12.36
CA LEU A 39 -3.75 -3.18 -13.67
C LEU A 39 -4.01 -4.69 -13.57
N SER A 40 -3.56 -5.35 -12.49
CA SER A 40 -3.75 -6.81 -12.33
C SER A 40 -5.22 -7.23 -12.40
N ILE A 41 -6.14 -6.46 -11.81
CA ILE A 41 -7.57 -6.80 -11.80
C ILE A 41 -8.21 -6.81 -13.20
N LEU A 42 -7.66 -6.06 -14.16
CA LEU A 42 -8.15 -6.03 -15.54
C LEU A 42 -7.51 -7.09 -16.43
N PHE A 43 -6.28 -7.52 -16.13
CA PHE A 43 -5.48 -8.40 -16.99
C PHE A 43 -5.33 -9.83 -16.46
N ASP A 44 -5.68 -10.10 -15.19
CA ASP A 44 -5.60 -11.45 -14.58
C ASP A 44 -6.69 -12.42 -15.09
N GLU A 45 -7.67 -11.97 -15.86
CA GLU A 45 -8.66 -12.85 -16.49
C GLU A 45 -8.15 -13.53 -17.76
N ASP A 46 -7.17 -12.93 -18.45
CA ASP A 46 -6.66 -13.42 -19.74
C ASP A 46 -5.53 -14.47 -19.60
N ASP A 47 -4.86 -14.52 -18.45
CA ASP A 47 -3.68 -15.37 -18.22
C ASP A 47 -3.96 -16.60 -17.33
N LYS A 48 -5.23 -17.03 -17.21
CA LYS A 48 -5.52 -18.33 -16.59
C LYS A 48 -4.96 -19.44 -17.47
N PRO A 49 -4.01 -20.28 -16.99
CA PRO A 49 -3.56 -21.43 -17.74
C PRO A 49 -4.78 -22.34 -17.95
N LYS A 50 -5.18 -22.55 -19.21
CA LYS A 50 -6.18 -23.57 -19.54
C LYS A 50 -5.71 -24.87 -18.89
N PRO A 51 -6.57 -25.57 -18.13
CA PRO A 51 -6.24 -26.89 -17.61
C PRO A 51 -5.74 -27.73 -18.79
N PRO A 52 -4.67 -28.52 -18.63
CA PRO A 52 -4.19 -29.36 -19.71
C PRO A 52 -5.38 -30.20 -20.17
N ALA A 53 -5.77 -30.00 -21.43
CA ALA A 53 -6.82 -30.79 -22.05
C ALA A 53 -6.34 -32.23 -21.98
N ASP A 54 -7.01 -32.98 -21.11
CA ASP A 54 -6.85 -34.40 -20.93
C ASP A 54 -7.10 -35.05 -22.29
N LYS A 55 -6.01 -35.33 -23.00
CA LYS A 55 -6.03 -36.12 -24.23
C LYS A 55 -6.03 -37.58 -23.80
N ASP A 56 -7.13 -37.97 -23.17
CA ASP A 56 -7.55 -39.36 -23.15
C ASP A 56 -8.05 -39.70 -24.55
N GLU A 57 -7.18 -40.31 -25.35
CA GLU A 57 -7.54 -41.26 -26.40
C GLU A 57 -6.29 -42.12 -26.74
N PRO A 58 -6.40 -43.45 -26.98
CA PRO A 58 -7.57 -44.35 -26.93
C PRO A 58 -7.48 -45.47 -25.86
#